data_AF-A0AAU7BK76-F1
#
_entry.id   AF-A0AAU7BK76-F1
#
_cell.length_a   1.000
_cell.length_b   1.000
_cell.length_c   1.000
_cell.angle_alpha   90.00
_cell.angle_beta   90.00
_cell.angle_gamma   90.00
#
_symmetry.space_group_name_H-M   'P 1'
#
loop_
_entity.id
_entity.type
_entity.pdbx_description
1 polymer ?
#
loop_
_entity_poly.entity_id
_entity_poly.type
_entity_poly.pdbx_seq_one_letter_code
_entity_poly.pdbx_strand_id
1 'polypeptide(L)'
;MTTQVMSGTQLGLRNAAGEWEVREIRETSPLLGPELNLKLLLANVPGVVGEEGRVRLDLKESSDFWINVSDDPTEQRLVGEWFKQKFDGLEAPERVFTLGQIEAGGDPLLRAKSFALRTQARMRDPDDDEGAVLAMVRFEGDEEGHIPGNDFRYLLPNDRPYDATVLFGPSRIMLAELVRSLKTIVSDVEFDLRHDEEGRLIGAVAKNGEMFIEEQFITHTFESEPIQGIPRLVLFAAEVSKIVLKLEKEFGVSINGNKVEIKWKVEGVLGLTPFYLDDQLHFIRRMLGSGFFDSSEFFSYTEDDFSYTFTSSYELEDVDGGNLKFVSLEMLEHKAAAPVLGEIKVVKPPPVGSDEADFIALLSLMLAPIILVVAALSYHFFKGIDVESPSVEGILREAFEKNFKFTSNLRELIDQTIKLNFGNALIGQDQFAPRDVAFFGAVNPTVTAFAIDPMQHTLVAGSAPLQFNTVPAHPGLIRWTCEPVLDSVSNGQIGSIDEHTGLYTPPAASDFDGDFVRLRVNARHIDTDFSSSALMTVLKSGLHISPLLYVTQVNSTPPTVNLQAGYLGDVTNLNWEPPQYGQLAADGKTAVYTPLQ
;
A
#
# COMPACT_ATOMS: atom_id res chain seq x y z
N MET A 1 -3.31 -25.59 -13.76
CA MET A 1 -3.20 -24.86 -15.03
C MET A 1 -3.51 -25.84 -16.14
N THR A 2 -4.28 -25.41 -17.14
CA THR A 2 -4.67 -26.22 -18.29
C THR A 2 -4.23 -25.50 -19.55
N THR A 3 -3.57 -26.21 -20.45
CA THR A 3 -3.03 -25.68 -21.71
C THR A 3 -3.38 -26.61 -22.85
N GLN A 4 -3.78 -26.08 -24.00
CA GLN A 4 -4.09 -26.89 -25.17
C GLN A 4 -2.82 -27.21 -25.97
N VAL A 5 -2.63 -28.47 -26.36
CA VAL A 5 -1.56 -28.86 -27.28
C VAL A 5 -1.98 -28.50 -28.70
N MET A 6 -1.26 -27.56 -29.31
CA MET A 6 -1.66 -26.96 -30.59
C MET A 6 -1.20 -27.76 -31.82
N SER A 7 -0.10 -28.50 -31.68
CA SER A 7 0.51 -29.24 -32.78
C SER A 7 1.36 -30.40 -32.26
N GLY A 8 1.53 -31.42 -33.08
CA GLY A 8 2.36 -32.58 -32.80
C GLY A 8 1.94 -33.78 -33.63
N THR A 9 2.86 -34.71 -33.84
CA THR A 9 2.58 -35.97 -34.53
C THR A 9 2.79 -37.11 -33.56
N GLN A 10 1.79 -37.98 -33.39
CA GLN A 10 1.87 -39.21 -32.63
C GLN A 10 1.85 -40.40 -33.60
N LEU A 11 2.86 -41.25 -33.47
CA LEU A 11 2.99 -42.49 -34.25
C LEU A 11 2.65 -43.68 -33.37
N GLY A 12 1.55 -44.37 -33.68
CA GLY A 12 1.24 -45.68 -33.13
C GLY A 12 2.02 -46.73 -33.90
N LEU A 13 2.93 -47.44 -33.24
CA LEU A 13 3.71 -48.52 -33.84
C LEU A 13 3.12 -49.88 -33.46
N ARG A 14 3.16 -50.84 -34.37
CA ARG A 14 2.89 -52.24 -34.08
C ARG A 14 4.09 -53.09 -34.45
N ASN A 15 4.38 -54.11 -33.65
CA ASN A 15 5.40 -55.08 -33.97
C ASN A 15 4.75 -56.20 -34.80
N ALA A 16 5.16 -56.34 -36.06
CA ALA A 16 4.74 -57.40 -36.95
C ALA A 16 5.97 -58.20 -37.39
N ALA A 17 6.02 -59.48 -36.98
CA ALA A 17 7.11 -60.41 -37.34
C ALA A 17 8.53 -59.92 -36.97
N GLY A 18 8.68 -59.12 -35.91
CA GLY A 18 9.97 -58.62 -35.44
C GLY A 18 10.35 -57.24 -35.98
N GLU A 19 9.55 -56.66 -36.88
CA GLU A 19 9.73 -55.30 -37.38
C GLU A 19 8.64 -54.37 -36.80
N TRP A 20 9.04 -53.16 -36.43
CA TRP A 20 8.10 -52.11 -36.02
C TRP A 20 7.59 -51.39 -37.26
N GLU A 21 6.30 -51.48 -37.52
CA GLU A 21 5.63 -50.76 -38.60
C GLU A 21 4.64 -49.73 -38.04
N VAL A 22 4.41 -48.66 -38.80
CA VAL A 22 3.44 -47.62 -38.43
C VAL A 22 2.04 -48.20 -38.58
N ARG A 23 1.34 -48.32 -37.46
CA ARG A 23 -0.07 -48.70 -37.41
C ARG A 23 -0.96 -47.47 -37.53
N GLU A 24 -0.56 -46.36 -36.91
CA GLU A 24 -1.42 -45.20 -36.77
C GLU A 24 -0.60 -43.90 -36.82
N ILE A 25 -1.14 -42.89 -37.50
CA ILE A 25 -0.62 -41.53 -37.48
C ILE A 25 -1.74 -40.60 -37.02
N ARG A 26 -1.54 -39.96 -35.87
CA ARG A 26 -2.40 -38.89 -35.37
C ARG A 26 -1.63 -37.58 -35.44
N GLU A 27 -2.18 -36.62 -36.16
CA GLU A 27 -1.72 -35.25 -36.05
C GLU A 27 -2.62 -34.50 -35.08
N THR A 28 -1.97 -33.69 -34.27
CA THR A 28 -2.61 -32.76 -33.35
C THR A 28 -2.74 -31.43 -34.06
N SER A 29 -3.92 -30.83 -34.00
CA SER A 29 -4.20 -29.52 -34.56
C SER A 29 -4.92 -28.66 -33.52
N PRO A 30 -5.00 -27.33 -33.70
CA PRO A 30 -5.76 -26.45 -32.80
C PRO A 30 -7.24 -26.84 -32.64
N LEU A 31 -7.81 -27.60 -33.58
CA LEU A 31 -9.21 -28.05 -33.57
C LEU A 31 -9.42 -29.34 -32.76
N LEU A 32 -8.41 -30.20 -32.64
CA LEU A 32 -8.47 -31.50 -31.94
C LEU A 32 -7.38 -31.67 -30.87
N GLY A 33 -6.75 -30.56 -30.47
CA GLY A 33 -5.66 -30.54 -29.51
C GLY A 33 -6.08 -31.09 -28.15
N PRO A 34 -5.39 -32.12 -27.61
CA PRO A 34 -5.64 -32.57 -26.24
C PRO A 34 -5.23 -31.49 -25.23
N GLU A 35 -5.83 -31.54 -24.05
CA GLU A 35 -5.49 -30.66 -22.95
C GLU A 35 -4.36 -31.26 -22.10
N LEU A 36 -3.27 -30.51 -21.99
CA LEU A 36 -2.21 -30.74 -21.02
C LEU A 36 -2.57 -30.02 -19.73
N ASN A 37 -2.62 -30.77 -18.64
CA ASN A 37 -2.89 -30.28 -17.32
C ASN A 37 -1.62 -30.40 -16.46
N LEU A 38 -1.37 -29.39 -15.64
CA LEU A 38 -0.25 -29.38 -14.71
C LEU A 38 -0.58 -28.57 -13.45
N LYS A 39 0.11 -28.89 -12.36
CA LYS A 39 0.04 -28.14 -11.10
C LYS A 39 1.27 -27.27 -10.94
N LEU A 40 1.05 -25.99 -10.70
CA LEU A 40 2.12 -25.05 -10.37
C LEU A 40 2.07 -24.76 -8.86
N LEU A 41 3.19 -24.97 -8.18
CA LEU A 41 3.28 -24.66 -6.75
C LEU A 41 3.54 -23.17 -6.56
N LEU A 42 2.47 -22.38 -6.36
CA LEU A 42 2.57 -20.93 -6.11
C LEU A 42 3.41 -20.57 -4.87
N ALA A 43 3.63 -21.53 -3.96
CA ALA A 43 4.49 -21.36 -2.80
C ALA A 43 5.96 -21.16 -3.11
N ASN A 44 6.44 -21.65 -4.25
CA ASN A 44 7.84 -21.56 -4.64
C ASN A 44 8.11 -20.33 -5.51
N VAL A 45 7.12 -19.44 -5.69
CA VAL A 45 7.27 -18.19 -6.43
C VAL A 45 8.10 -17.22 -5.58
N PRO A 46 9.35 -16.87 -5.97
CA PRO A 46 10.16 -15.94 -5.20
C PRO A 46 9.56 -14.53 -5.31
N GLY A 47 8.83 -14.11 -4.26
CA GLY A 47 8.18 -12.80 -4.24
C GLY A 47 9.04 -11.74 -3.58
N VAL A 48 10.12 -11.32 -4.23
CA VAL A 48 10.84 -10.10 -3.85
C VAL A 48 10.35 -8.96 -4.73
N VAL A 49 9.88 -7.88 -4.11
CA VAL A 49 9.53 -6.66 -4.84
C VAL A 49 10.84 -5.96 -5.22
N GLY A 50 11.37 -6.27 -6.41
CA GLY A 50 12.50 -5.57 -7.01
C GLY A 50 12.10 -4.20 -7.58
N GLU A 51 13.04 -3.44 -8.15
CA GLU A 51 12.77 -2.09 -8.70
C GLU A 51 11.64 -2.05 -9.74
N GLU A 52 11.39 -3.15 -10.46
CA GLU A 52 10.30 -3.27 -11.43
C GLU A 52 8.97 -3.80 -10.85
N GLY A 53 8.94 -4.29 -9.61
CA GLY A 53 7.70 -4.72 -8.95
C GLY A 53 6.95 -5.91 -9.55
N ARG A 54 7.44 -6.57 -10.61
CA ARG A 54 6.68 -7.59 -11.36
C ARG A 54 6.53 -8.91 -10.60
N VAL A 55 5.29 -9.38 -10.48
CA VAL A 55 4.91 -10.69 -9.96
C VAL A 55 5.06 -11.72 -11.08
N ARG A 56 5.98 -12.68 -10.93
CA ARG A 56 6.38 -13.64 -11.97
C ARG A 56 6.23 -15.07 -11.45
N LEU A 57 5.59 -15.94 -12.23
CA LEU A 57 5.50 -17.38 -12.02
C LEU A 57 6.58 -18.08 -12.85
N ASP A 58 7.42 -18.89 -12.22
CA ASP A 58 8.37 -19.74 -12.92
C ASP A 58 7.75 -21.13 -13.15
N LEU A 59 7.48 -21.47 -14.42
CA LEU A 59 6.86 -22.73 -14.82
C LEU A 59 7.74 -23.96 -14.57
N LYS A 60 9.04 -23.81 -14.25
CA LYS A 60 9.91 -24.93 -13.88
C LYS A 60 9.43 -25.71 -12.67
N GLU A 61 8.80 -25.02 -11.74
CA GLU A 61 8.29 -25.59 -10.49
C GLU A 61 6.94 -26.30 -10.69
N SER A 62 6.58 -26.58 -11.95
CA SER A 62 5.39 -27.33 -12.30
C SER A 62 5.57 -28.83 -12.05
N SER A 63 4.48 -29.48 -11.67
CA SER A 63 4.40 -30.90 -11.35
C SER A 63 3.09 -31.49 -11.86
N ASP A 64 2.92 -32.81 -11.72
CA ASP A 64 1.69 -33.51 -12.09
C ASP A 64 1.21 -33.24 -13.52
N PHE A 65 2.14 -33.29 -14.48
CA PHE A 65 1.81 -33.20 -15.91
C PHE A 65 1.01 -34.43 -16.33
N TRP A 66 -0.19 -34.21 -16.85
CA TRP A 66 -1.03 -35.26 -17.42
C TRP A 66 -1.81 -34.76 -18.63
N ILE A 67 -2.13 -35.68 -19.54
CA ILE A 67 -2.77 -35.35 -20.82
C ILE A 67 -3.79 -36.42 -21.19
N ASN A 68 -4.93 -36.01 -21.73
CA ASN A 68 -6.01 -36.92 -22.11
C ASN A 68 -5.86 -37.41 -23.57
N VAL A 69 -4.84 -38.21 -23.86
CA VAL A 69 -4.59 -38.75 -25.22
C VAL A 69 -4.96 -40.23 -25.38
N SER A 70 -5.13 -40.95 -24.28
CA SER A 70 -5.38 -42.39 -24.25
C SER A 70 -6.08 -42.76 -22.95
N ASP A 71 -6.89 -43.81 -22.97
CA ASP A 71 -7.50 -44.38 -21.76
C ASP A 71 -6.49 -45.22 -20.95
N ASP A 72 -5.27 -45.48 -21.47
CA ASP A 72 -4.20 -46.16 -20.74
C ASP A 72 -3.44 -45.19 -19.82
N PRO A 73 -3.52 -45.35 -18.48
CA PRO A 73 -2.79 -44.51 -17.53
C PRO A 73 -1.27 -44.52 -17.73
N THR A 74 -0.71 -45.59 -18.29
CA THR A 74 0.72 -45.72 -18.58
C THR A 74 1.14 -44.77 -19.71
N GLU A 75 0.35 -44.71 -20.78
CA GLU A 75 0.59 -43.79 -21.90
C GLU A 75 0.42 -42.33 -21.44
N GLN A 76 -0.63 -42.03 -20.68
CA GLN A 76 -0.83 -40.69 -20.09
C GLN A 76 0.38 -40.24 -19.27
N ARG A 77 0.91 -41.13 -18.40
CA ARG A 77 2.09 -40.84 -17.58
C ARG A 77 3.34 -40.59 -18.43
N LEU A 78 3.60 -41.42 -19.43
CA LEU A 78 4.78 -41.28 -20.30
C LEU A 78 4.77 -39.96 -21.08
N VAL A 79 3.61 -39.59 -21.64
CA VAL A 79 3.47 -38.31 -22.34
C VAL A 79 3.55 -37.13 -21.36
N GLY A 80 2.99 -37.27 -20.16
CA GLY A 80 3.15 -36.29 -19.08
C GLY A 80 4.61 -36.06 -18.69
N GLU A 81 5.39 -37.12 -18.51
CA GLU A 81 6.84 -37.05 -18.23
C GLU A 81 7.61 -36.38 -19.37
N TRP A 82 7.23 -36.62 -20.62
CA TRP A 82 7.83 -35.97 -21.78
C TRP A 82 7.60 -34.45 -21.75
N PHE A 83 6.38 -33.99 -21.47
CA PHE A 83 6.09 -32.56 -21.33
C PHE A 83 6.83 -31.95 -20.14
N LYS A 84 6.91 -32.66 -19.00
CA LYS A 84 7.69 -32.20 -17.85
C LYS A 84 9.15 -31.91 -18.25
N GLN A 85 9.80 -32.84 -18.95
CA GLN A 85 11.18 -32.64 -19.42
C GLN A 85 11.33 -31.44 -20.37
N LYS A 86 10.31 -31.18 -21.20
CA LYS A 86 10.30 -30.00 -22.08
C LYS A 86 10.19 -28.70 -21.29
N PHE A 87 9.31 -28.63 -20.30
CA PHE A 87 9.17 -27.48 -19.41
C PHE A 87 10.43 -27.24 -18.56
N ASP A 88 11.06 -28.31 -18.06
CA ASP A 88 12.32 -28.26 -17.31
C ASP A 88 13.48 -27.69 -18.15
N GLY A 89 13.45 -27.90 -19.47
CA GLY A 89 14.44 -27.45 -20.43
C GLY A 89 14.19 -26.05 -21.02
N LEU A 90 13.11 -25.36 -20.65
CA LEU A 90 12.83 -24.00 -21.13
C LEU A 90 13.83 -22.99 -20.57
N GLU A 91 14.29 -22.08 -21.43
CA GLU A 91 15.11 -20.93 -21.02
C GLU A 91 14.28 -19.98 -20.14
N ALA A 92 14.96 -19.20 -19.29
CA ALA A 92 14.30 -18.34 -18.31
C ALA A 92 13.21 -17.41 -18.89
N PRO A 93 13.37 -16.77 -20.08
CA PRO A 93 12.34 -15.91 -20.65
C PRO A 93 11.06 -16.64 -21.08
N GLU A 94 11.18 -17.89 -21.51
CA GLU A 94 10.06 -18.71 -22.01
C GLU A 94 9.27 -19.38 -20.88
N ARG A 95 9.87 -19.42 -19.69
CA ARG A 95 9.37 -20.12 -18.51
C ARG A 95 8.64 -19.22 -17.53
N VAL A 96 8.76 -17.91 -17.70
CA VAL A 96 8.24 -16.92 -16.76
C VAL A 96 6.90 -16.37 -17.23
N PHE A 97 5.86 -16.59 -16.44
CA PHE A 97 4.53 -16.01 -16.64
C PHE A 97 4.31 -14.83 -15.68
N THR A 98 4.15 -13.62 -16.19
CA THR A 98 3.94 -12.43 -15.34
C THR A 98 2.46 -12.29 -14.98
N LEU A 99 2.14 -12.32 -13.67
CA LEU A 99 0.77 -12.15 -13.15
C LEU A 99 0.37 -10.69 -12.97
N GLY A 100 1.33 -9.79 -12.77
CA GLY A 100 1.06 -8.37 -12.51
C GLY A 100 2.29 -7.62 -12.02
N GLN A 101 2.08 -6.40 -11.51
CA GLN A 101 3.12 -5.54 -10.95
C GLN A 101 2.64 -4.90 -9.64
N ILE A 102 3.49 -4.94 -8.62
CA ILE A 102 3.32 -4.27 -7.33
C ILE A 102 4.35 -3.13 -7.28
N GLU A 103 3.90 -1.87 -7.39
CA GLU A 103 4.80 -0.73 -7.28
C GLU A 103 5.12 -0.44 -5.80
N ALA A 104 6.28 0.16 -5.54
CA ALA A 104 6.79 0.35 -4.19
C ALA A 104 6.00 1.37 -3.34
N GLY A 105 4.87 1.93 -3.80
CA GLY A 105 4.04 2.84 -3.01
C GLY A 105 4.69 4.21 -2.71
N GLY A 106 3.86 5.20 -2.39
CA GLY A 106 4.30 6.57 -2.09
C GLY A 106 4.73 6.76 -0.64
N ASP A 107 4.04 6.09 0.29
CA ASP A 107 4.32 6.21 1.73
C ASP A 107 5.42 5.23 2.17
N PRO A 108 6.52 5.69 2.79
CA PRO A 108 7.60 4.84 3.29
C PRO A 108 7.13 3.72 4.23
N LEU A 109 6.07 3.94 5.00
CA LEU A 109 5.51 2.95 5.91
C LEU A 109 4.61 1.93 5.19
N LEU A 110 4.22 2.14 3.93
CA LEU A 110 3.32 1.21 3.22
C LEU A 110 3.97 0.64 1.94
N ARG A 111 5.30 0.71 1.86
CA ARG A 111 6.09 0.12 0.76
C ARG A 111 6.19 -1.38 0.91
N ALA A 112 5.76 -2.12 -0.10
CA ALA A 112 5.88 -3.57 -0.14
C ALA A 112 7.35 -4.01 -0.31
N LYS A 113 7.78 -5.00 0.47
CA LYS A 113 9.14 -5.58 0.39
C LYS A 113 9.16 -6.95 -0.28
N SER A 114 8.24 -7.80 0.15
CA SER A 114 8.07 -9.16 -0.36
C SER A 114 6.60 -9.53 -0.40
N PHE A 115 6.29 -10.59 -1.13
CA PHE A 115 4.97 -11.14 -1.20
C PHE A 115 5.01 -12.67 -1.32
N ALA A 116 3.89 -13.31 -0.99
CA ALA A 116 3.63 -14.72 -1.26
C ALA A 116 2.27 -14.87 -1.93
N LEU A 117 2.13 -15.89 -2.79
CA LEU A 117 0.87 -16.20 -3.48
C LEU A 117 0.32 -17.57 -3.09
N ARG A 118 -0.99 -17.66 -2.95
CA ARG A 118 -1.74 -18.90 -2.77
C ARG A 118 -3.04 -18.86 -3.58
N THR A 119 -3.62 -20.03 -3.80
CA THR A 119 -4.99 -20.17 -4.29
C THR A 119 -5.87 -20.69 -3.16
N GLN A 120 -7.10 -20.21 -3.10
CA GLN A 120 -8.09 -20.62 -2.12
C GLN A 120 -9.40 -20.91 -2.85
N ALA A 121 -9.92 -22.12 -2.74
CA ALA A 121 -11.26 -22.44 -3.23
C ALA A 121 -12.32 -21.81 -2.31
N ARG A 122 -13.44 -21.32 -2.88
CA ARG A 122 -14.54 -20.74 -2.10
C ARG A 122 -15.19 -21.79 -1.19
N MET A 123 -15.59 -22.91 -1.78
CA MET A 123 -16.00 -24.12 -1.07
C MET A 123 -14.99 -25.24 -1.33
N ARG A 124 -14.89 -26.20 -0.41
CA ARG A 124 -14.14 -27.44 -0.63
C ARG A 124 -14.98 -28.49 -1.34
N ASP A 125 -15.84 -28.05 -2.25
CA ASP A 125 -16.65 -28.91 -3.12
C ASP A 125 -15.93 -29.03 -4.46
N PRO A 126 -15.67 -30.23 -4.98
CA PRO A 126 -15.08 -30.42 -6.31
C PRO A 126 -15.85 -29.74 -7.45
N ASP A 127 -17.14 -29.46 -7.25
CA ASP A 127 -18.03 -28.86 -8.26
C ASP A 127 -18.11 -27.32 -8.17
N ASP A 128 -17.47 -26.67 -7.19
CA ASP A 128 -17.39 -25.21 -7.10
C ASP A 128 -16.17 -24.72 -7.90
N ASP A 129 -16.41 -24.10 -9.05
CA ASP A 129 -15.38 -23.57 -9.95
C ASP A 129 -14.86 -22.19 -9.52
N GLU A 130 -15.45 -21.59 -8.47
CA GLU A 130 -15.02 -20.32 -7.93
C GLU A 130 -13.87 -20.46 -6.90
N GLY A 131 -12.85 -19.63 -7.09
CA GLY A 131 -11.73 -19.51 -6.16
C GLY A 131 -11.07 -18.15 -6.25
N ALA A 132 -10.23 -17.86 -5.26
CA ALA A 132 -9.49 -16.62 -5.14
C ALA A 132 -7.98 -16.87 -5.20
N VAL A 133 -7.24 -15.87 -5.69
CA VAL A 133 -5.80 -15.77 -5.48
C VAL A 133 -5.58 -14.93 -4.23
N LEU A 134 -4.91 -15.51 -3.23
CA LEU A 134 -4.50 -14.81 -2.02
C LEU A 134 -3.08 -14.29 -2.21
N ALA A 135 -2.93 -12.98 -2.18
CA ALA A 135 -1.65 -12.30 -2.09
C ALA A 135 -1.40 -11.84 -0.66
N MET A 136 -0.29 -12.28 -0.07
CA MET A 136 0.17 -11.80 1.23
C MET A 136 1.38 -10.91 1.00
N VAL A 137 1.35 -9.70 1.53
CA VAL A 137 2.41 -8.70 1.32
C VAL A 137 3.05 -8.36 2.65
N ARG A 138 4.38 -8.36 2.69
CA ARG A 138 5.16 -7.83 3.81
C ARG A 138 5.64 -6.44 3.45
N PHE A 139 5.47 -5.48 4.35
CA PHE A 139 5.99 -4.12 4.19
C PHE A 139 7.46 -4.01 4.62
N GLU A 140 8.14 -2.96 4.17
CA GLU A 140 9.50 -2.66 4.62
C GLU A 140 9.55 -2.43 6.14
N GLY A 141 10.56 -2.98 6.80
CA GLY A 141 10.75 -2.88 8.25
C GLY A 141 10.00 -3.91 9.09
N ASP A 142 9.17 -4.78 8.49
CA ASP A 142 8.54 -5.91 9.17
C ASP A 142 9.32 -7.23 8.91
N GLU A 143 9.16 -8.19 9.80
CA GLU A 143 9.66 -9.56 9.63
C GLU A 143 8.74 -10.39 8.71
N GLU A 144 9.27 -11.48 8.14
CA GLU A 144 8.44 -12.37 7.30
C GLU A 144 7.42 -13.11 8.16
N GLY A 145 6.14 -12.93 7.82
CA GLY A 145 5.04 -13.59 8.52
C GLY A 145 4.87 -15.06 8.15
N HIS A 146 4.01 -15.75 8.91
CA HIS A 146 3.59 -17.10 8.58
C HIS A 146 2.50 -17.10 7.51
N ILE A 147 2.50 -18.13 6.67
CA ILE A 147 1.47 -18.31 5.64
C ILE A 147 0.24 -18.95 6.30
N PRO A 148 -0.97 -18.39 6.10
CA PRO A 148 -2.19 -18.93 6.69
C PRO A 148 -2.44 -20.39 6.29
N GLY A 149 -3.01 -21.15 7.24
CA GLY A 149 -3.39 -22.54 7.04
C GLY A 149 -4.72 -22.71 6.31
N ASN A 150 -5.18 -23.96 6.23
CA ASN A 150 -6.43 -24.32 5.55
C ASN A 150 -7.69 -23.75 6.23
N ASP A 151 -7.58 -23.29 7.47
CA ASP A 151 -8.63 -22.66 8.27
C ASP A 151 -8.78 -21.14 8.00
N PHE A 152 -7.90 -20.57 7.16
CA PHE A 152 -8.04 -19.19 6.72
C PHE A 152 -9.37 -18.99 5.98
N ARG A 153 -10.08 -17.93 6.32
CA ARG A 153 -11.42 -17.67 5.79
C ARG A 153 -11.35 -17.19 4.34
N TYR A 154 -12.36 -17.54 3.54
CA TYR A 154 -12.55 -16.96 2.23
C TYR A 154 -13.03 -15.51 2.39
N LEU A 155 -12.30 -14.56 1.81
CA LEU A 155 -12.46 -13.13 2.12
C LEU A 155 -13.41 -12.39 1.18
N LEU A 156 -13.77 -12.98 0.04
CA LEU A 156 -14.78 -12.43 -0.87
C LEU A 156 -16.17 -12.84 -0.37
N PRO A 157 -16.99 -11.90 0.15
CA PRO A 157 -18.32 -12.25 0.62
C PRO A 157 -19.27 -12.41 -0.57
N ASN A 158 -20.35 -13.13 -0.36
CA ASN A 158 -21.33 -13.48 -1.40
C ASN A 158 -22.59 -12.60 -1.38
N ASP A 159 -22.64 -11.61 -0.50
CA ASP A 159 -23.78 -10.71 -0.32
C ASP A 159 -23.77 -9.54 -1.32
N ARG A 160 -22.61 -9.24 -1.91
CA ARG A 160 -22.40 -8.20 -2.94
C ARG A 160 -21.39 -8.67 -4.00
N PRO A 161 -21.41 -8.08 -5.21
CA PRO A 161 -20.52 -8.47 -6.30
C PRO A 161 -19.12 -7.86 -6.12
N TYR A 162 -18.36 -8.36 -5.16
CA TYR A 162 -16.94 -8.01 -5.02
C TYR A 162 -16.06 -9.05 -5.70
N ASP A 163 -15.06 -8.57 -6.44
CA ASP A 163 -14.04 -9.42 -7.09
C ASP A 163 -12.70 -9.35 -6.35
N ALA A 164 -12.58 -8.45 -5.37
CA ALA A 164 -11.36 -8.25 -4.60
C ALA A 164 -11.62 -7.80 -3.16
N THR A 165 -10.73 -8.22 -2.27
CA THR A 165 -10.67 -7.76 -0.88
C THR A 165 -9.23 -7.55 -0.47
N VAL A 166 -8.94 -6.42 0.17
CA VAL A 166 -7.63 -6.10 0.75
C VAL A 166 -7.82 -5.89 2.24
N LEU A 167 -6.95 -6.51 3.05
CA LEU A 167 -6.93 -6.35 4.50
C LEU A 167 -5.62 -5.70 4.92
N PHE A 168 -5.71 -4.64 5.72
CA PHE A 168 -4.56 -4.03 6.37
C PHE A 168 -4.63 -4.23 7.88
N GLY A 169 -3.48 -4.54 8.48
CA GLY A 169 -3.34 -4.52 9.93
C GLY A 169 -3.54 -3.09 10.47
N PRO A 170 -4.37 -2.89 11.51
CA PRO A 170 -4.75 -1.56 11.99
C PRO A 170 -3.55 -0.76 12.47
N SER A 171 -2.59 -1.39 13.16
CA SER A 171 -1.39 -0.72 13.68
C SER A 171 -0.58 -0.01 12.60
N ARG A 172 -0.43 -0.65 11.42
CA ARG A 172 0.37 -0.12 10.32
C ARG A 172 -0.29 1.12 9.71
N ILE A 173 -1.59 1.05 9.45
CA ILE A 173 -2.36 2.15 8.86
C ILE A 173 -2.50 3.33 9.83
N MET A 174 -2.78 3.06 11.11
CA MET A 174 -2.85 4.12 12.12
C MET A 174 -1.50 4.84 12.27
N LEU A 175 -0.38 4.10 12.28
CA LEU A 175 0.95 4.72 12.35
C LEU A 175 1.23 5.57 11.10
N ALA A 176 0.91 5.07 9.91
CA ALA A 176 1.10 5.81 8.67
C ALA A 176 0.26 7.10 8.62
N GLU A 177 -1.03 7.04 9.01
CA GLU A 177 -1.87 8.23 9.06
C GLU A 177 -1.41 9.22 10.14
N LEU A 178 -0.96 8.71 11.28
CA LEU A 178 -0.38 9.55 12.33
C LEU A 178 0.85 10.31 11.81
N VAL A 179 1.80 9.60 11.20
CA VAL A 179 3.02 10.22 10.65
C VAL A 179 2.67 11.22 9.55
N ARG A 180 1.70 10.90 8.69
CA ARG A 180 1.18 11.81 7.66
C ARG A 180 0.59 13.08 8.26
N SER A 181 -0.16 12.97 9.35
CA SER A 181 -0.73 14.12 10.08
C SER A 181 0.38 14.95 10.75
N LEU A 182 1.38 14.30 11.35
CA LEU A 182 2.51 14.96 12.03
C LEU A 182 3.47 15.68 11.08
N LYS A 183 3.62 15.24 9.83
CA LYS A 183 4.45 15.92 8.81
C LYS A 183 4.04 17.37 8.54
N THR A 184 2.84 17.79 8.95
CA THR A 184 2.41 19.19 8.87
C THR A 184 3.06 20.09 9.92
N ILE A 185 3.61 19.52 10.98
CA ILE A 185 4.14 20.22 12.17
C ILE A 185 5.61 19.88 12.42
N VAL A 186 6.05 18.70 11.99
CA VAL A 186 7.40 18.18 12.21
C VAL A 186 8.18 18.15 10.90
N SER A 187 9.41 18.68 10.93
CA SER A 187 10.33 18.67 9.78
C SER A 187 11.30 17.49 9.87
N ASP A 188 11.63 16.91 8.71
CA ASP A 188 12.66 15.87 8.53
C ASP A 188 12.57 14.68 9.51
N VAL A 189 11.35 14.19 9.75
CA VAL A 189 11.09 13.09 10.68
C VAL A 189 11.14 11.72 10.00
N GLU A 190 12.00 10.85 10.52
CA GLU A 190 12.06 9.42 10.27
C GLU A 190 11.78 8.66 11.57
N PHE A 191 11.23 7.46 11.43
CA PHE A 191 10.86 6.61 12.54
C PHE A 191 11.52 5.24 12.43
N ASP A 192 12.06 4.76 13.54
CA ASP A 192 12.42 3.35 13.72
C ASP A 192 11.19 2.62 14.28
N LEU A 193 10.77 1.55 13.60
CA LEU A 193 9.63 0.74 14.00
C LEU A 193 9.95 -0.10 15.24
N ARG A 194 8.93 -0.33 16.07
CA ARG A 194 9.02 -1.20 17.25
C ARG A 194 8.07 -2.37 17.11
N HIS A 195 8.59 -3.56 17.36
CA HIS A 195 7.86 -4.82 17.30
C HIS A 195 7.89 -5.54 18.64
N ASP A 196 6.89 -6.38 18.90
CA ASP A 196 6.90 -7.30 20.04
C ASP A 196 7.70 -8.58 19.74
N GLU A 197 7.74 -9.51 20.70
CA GLU A 197 8.47 -10.78 20.57
C GLU A 197 7.92 -11.68 19.44
N GLU A 198 6.67 -11.45 19.01
CA GLU A 198 6.05 -12.16 17.89
C GLU A 198 6.21 -11.42 16.55
N GLY A 199 6.98 -10.33 16.51
CA GLY A 199 7.22 -9.53 15.30
C GLY A 199 6.05 -8.64 14.89
N ARG A 200 5.06 -8.41 15.76
CA ARG A 200 3.92 -7.53 15.46
C ARG A 200 4.29 -6.09 15.76
N LEU A 201 3.90 -5.17 14.87
CA LEU A 201 4.13 -3.74 15.05
C LEU A 201 3.36 -3.20 16.26
N ILE A 202 4.08 -2.71 17.26
CA ILE A 202 3.56 -2.12 18.50
C ILE A 202 3.80 -0.62 18.60
N GLY A 203 4.45 -0.01 17.61
CA GLY A 203 4.68 1.43 17.58
C GLY A 203 5.95 1.83 16.86
N ALA A 204 6.47 3.00 17.19
CA ALA A 204 7.67 3.55 16.58
C ALA A 204 8.35 4.57 17.49
N VAL A 205 9.61 4.90 17.21
CA VAL A 205 10.34 5.99 17.85
C VAL A 205 11.01 6.85 16.80
N ALA A 206 10.95 8.17 16.97
CA ALA A 206 11.61 9.07 16.05
C ALA A 206 13.13 8.87 16.11
N LYS A 207 13.73 8.70 14.94
CA LYS A 207 15.18 8.58 14.73
C LYS A 207 15.82 9.94 14.54
N ASN A 208 15.07 10.88 13.98
CA ASN A 208 15.40 12.29 13.80
C ASN A 208 14.09 13.08 13.70
N GLY A 209 14.21 14.39 13.50
CA GLY A 209 13.09 15.29 13.32
C GLY A 209 13.11 16.41 14.34
N GLU A 210 12.60 17.56 13.91
CA GLU A 210 12.53 18.76 14.73
C GLU A 210 11.11 19.34 14.70
N MET A 211 10.69 19.82 15.86
CA MET A 211 9.44 20.52 16.03
C MET A 211 9.69 21.84 16.74
N PHE A 212 9.02 22.88 16.25
CA PHE A 212 9.18 24.24 16.75
C PHE A 212 7.91 24.66 17.47
N ILE A 213 8.07 25.18 18.68
CA ILE A 213 7.04 25.94 19.38
C ILE A 213 7.53 27.38 19.34
N GLU A 214 6.81 28.21 18.59
CA GLU A 214 7.15 29.62 18.50
C GLU A 214 7.00 30.31 19.86
N GLU A 215 7.76 31.38 20.02
CA GLU A 215 7.76 32.22 21.21
C GLU A 215 6.34 32.73 21.52
N GLN A 216 5.98 32.69 22.80
CA GLN A 216 4.66 33.12 23.26
C GLN A 216 4.79 34.25 24.28
N PHE A 217 4.03 35.32 24.08
CA PHE A 217 4.00 36.48 24.96
C PHE A 217 2.65 36.61 25.62
N ILE A 218 2.63 36.68 26.94
CA ILE A 218 1.42 36.89 27.73
C ILE A 218 1.68 38.02 28.71
N THR A 219 0.76 38.98 28.76
CA THR A 219 0.72 39.93 29.87
C THR A 219 -0.16 39.36 30.96
N HIS A 220 0.35 39.26 32.17
CA HIS A 220 -0.43 38.80 33.31
C HIS A 220 -0.43 39.85 34.42
N THR A 221 -1.58 39.95 35.08
CA THR A 221 -1.78 40.82 36.24
C THR A 221 -1.84 39.93 37.47
N PHE A 222 -0.93 40.15 38.40
CA PHE A 222 -0.89 39.44 39.66
C PHE A 222 -1.32 40.35 40.80
N GLU A 223 -2.18 39.82 41.66
CA GLU A 223 -2.54 40.44 42.94
C GLU A 223 -1.80 39.70 44.06
N SER A 224 -0.92 40.40 44.78
CA SER A 224 -0.23 39.80 45.91
C SER A 224 -1.16 39.56 47.09
N GLU A 225 -0.74 38.70 48.01
CA GLU A 225 -1.31 38.64 49.37
C GLU A 225 -1.43 40.05 49.98
N PRO A 226 -2.59 40.42 50.56
CA PRO A 226 -2.82 41.77 51.06
C PRO A 226 -1.92 42.07 52.26
N ILE A 227 -1.12 43.13 52.17
CA ILE A 227 -0.44 43.68 53.34
C ILE A 227 -1.37 44.70 53.99
N GLN A 228 -1.76 44.46 55.24
CA GLN A 228 -2.73 45.30 55.97
C GLN A 228 -4.08 45.47 55.22
N GLY A 229 -4.49 44.46 54.46
CA GLY A 229 -5.76 44.45 53.73
C GLY A 229 -5.72 45.15 52.36
N ILE A 230 -4.56 45.60 51.89
CA ILE A 230 -4.40 46.21 50.57
C ILE A 230 -3.60 45.26 49.66
N PRO A 231 -4.19 44.73 48.58
CA PRO A 231 -3.46 43.93 47.61
C PRO A 231 -2.53 44.82 46.77
N ARG A 232 -1.40 44.25 46.35
CA ARG A 232 -0.46 44.90 45.43
C ARG A 232 -0.73 44.38 44.04
N LEU A 233 -0.77 45.29 43.07
CA LEU A 233 -0.95 44.99 41.66
C LEU A 233 0.40 44.99 40.97
N VAL A 234 0.81 43.84 40.46
CA VAL A 234 1.99 43.70 39.61
C VAL A 234 1.54 43.33 38.22
N LEU A 235 1.95 44.07 37.18
CA LEU A 235 1.87 43.57 35.81
C LEU A 235 3.27 43.21 35.32
N PHE A 236 3.35 42.01 34.75
CA PHE A 236 4.55 41.51 34.10
C PHE A 236 4.19 40.94 32.73
N ALA A 237 5.17 41.00 31.85
CA ALA A 237 5.17 40.25 30.60
C ALA A 237 5.86 38.92 30.90
N ALA A 238 5.14 37.84 30.65
CA ALA A 238 5.66 36.48 30.64
C ALA A 238 5.92 36.07 29.20
N GLU A 239 7.10 35.53 28.97
CA GLU A 239 7.53 35.03 27.67
C GLU A 239 7.97 33.58 27.82
N VAL A 240 7.37 32.69 27.03
CA VAL A 240 7.94 31.36 26.82
C VAL A 240 8.77 31.46 25.55
N SER A 241 10.10 31.40 25.71
CA SER A 241 11.02 31.51 24.59
C SER A 241 10.81 30.34 23.61
N LYS A 242 11.19 30.55 22.35
CA LYS A 242 11.06 29.54 21.29
C LYS A 242 11.65 28.19 21.72
N ILE A 243 10.86 27.13 21.64
CA ILE A 243 11.27 25.77 22.01
C ILE A 243 11.56 24.98 20.75
N VAL A 244 12.74 24.38 20.69
CA VAL A 244 13.14 23.44 19.63
C VAL A 244 13.17 22.04 20.22
N LEU A 245 12.16 21.24 19.87
CA LEU A 245 12.05 19.86 20.30
C LEU A 245 12.78 18.97 19.30
N LYS A 246 13.90 18.39 19.74
CA LYS A 246 14.57 17.32 19.02
C LYS A 246 13.85 16.01 19.31
N LEU A 247 13.29 15.40 18.28
CA LEU A 247 12.42 14.24 18.46
C LEU A 247 13.18 12.92 18.63
N GLU A 248 14.46 12.88 18.24
CA GLU A 248 15.30 11.67 18.35
C GLU A 248 15.18 11.05 19.74
N LYS A 249 14.70 9.80 19.80
CA LYS A 249 14.50 8.97 21.01
C LYS A 249 13.47 9.49 22.02
N GLU A 250 13.17 10.78 22.03
CA GLU A 250 12.23 11.42 22.94
C GLU A 250 10.78 11.35 22.46
N PHE A 251 10.56 11.23 21.14
CA PHE A 251 9.22 11.12 20.56
C PHE A 251 8.86 9.66 20.27
N GLY A 252 8.05 9.07 21.14
CA GLY A 252 7.63 7.68 21.06
C GLY A 252 6.15 7.53 20.70
N VAL A 253 5.85 6.62 19.78
CA VAL A 253 4.49 6.18 19.45
C VAL A 253 4.32 4.75 19.95
N SER A 254 3.23 4.49 20.67
CA SER A 254 2.84 3.16 21.14
C SER A 254 1.44 2.83 20.62
N ILE A 255 1.22 1.60 20.19
CA ILE A 255 -0.02 1.15 19.60
C ILE A 255 -0.49 -0.11 20.32
N ASN A 256 -1.75 -0.10 20.75
CA ASN A 256 -2.37 -1.23 21.42
C ASN A 256 -3.81 -1.42 20.94
N GLY A 257 -4.03 -2.41 20.09
CA GLY A 257 -5.33 -2.67 19.47
C GLY A 257 -5.75 -1.49 18.58
N ASN A 258 -6.83 -0.81 18.97
CA ASN A 258 -7.37 0.35 18.27
C ASN A 258 -6.88 1.70 18.85
N LYS A 259 -5.96 1.69 19.82
CA LYS A 259 -5.46 2.89 20.48
C LYS A 259 -4.02 3.20 20.09
N VAL A 260 -3.74 4.49 19.93
CA VAL A 260 -2.40 5.02 19.67
C VAL A 260 -2.09 6.07 20.72
N GLU A 261 -0.92 5.97 21.34
CA GLU A 261 -0.42 6.94 22.30
C GLU A 261 0.90 7.51 21.80
N ILE A 262 1.01 8.82 21.84
CA ILE A 262 2.23 9.56 21.52
C ILE A 262 2.73 10.18 22.79
N LYS A 263 3.99 9.93 23.12
CA LYS A 263 4.64 10.47 24.30
C LYS A 263 5.89 11.24 23.91
N TRP A 264 6.03 12.46 24.45
CA TRP A 264 7.21 13.28 24.26
C TRP A 264 7.51 14.17 25.46
N LYS A 265 8.77 14.58 25.59
CA LYS A 265 9.25 15.48 26.63
C LYS A 265 9.46 16.87 26.05
N VAL A 266 9.16 17.89 26.86
CA VAL A 266 9.32 19.31 26.53
C VAL A 266 10.12 19.96 27.64
N GLU A 267 11.18 20.65 27.26
CA GLU A 267 11.99 21.49 28.13
C GLU A 267 12.07 22.87 27.51
N GLY A 268 11.95 23.91 28.33
CA GLY A 268 11.96 25.29 27.87
C GLY A 268 12.25 26.24 29.02
N VAL A 269 12.21 27.54 28.70
CA VAL A 269 12.52 28.61 29.64
C VAL A 269 11.34 29.57 29.69
N LEU A 270 10.90 29.93 30.90
CA LEU A 270 9.92 31.00 31.14
C LEU A 270 10.67 32.25 31.58
N GLY A 271 10.64 33.29 30.76
CA GLY A 271 11.11 34.62 31.10
C GLY A 271 10.00 35.49 31.68
N LEU A 272 10.32 36.28 32.70
CA LEU A 272 9.43 37.27 33.30
C LEU A 272 10.10 38.64 33.29
N THR A 273 9.37 39.65 32.82
CA THR A 273 9.76 41.06 32.91
C THR A 273 8.63 41.85 33.54
N PRO A 274 8.74 42.24 34.83
CA PRO A 274 7.83 43.20 35.42
C PRO A 274 7.92 44.54 34.70
N PHE A 275 6.80 45.20 34.50
CA PHE A 275 6.78 46.56 33.93
C PHE A 275 5.82 47.50 34.65
N TYR A 276 5.04 46.97 35.61
CA TYR A 276 4.18 47.76 36.48
C TYR A 276 4.14 47.17 37.88
N LEU A 277 4.22 48.04 38.88
CA LEU A 277 4.03 47.71 40.29
C LEU A 277 3.34 48.89 40.97
N ASP A 278 2.14 48.67 41.50
CA ASP A 278 1.41 49.67 42.28
C ASP A 278 0.46 49.02 43.29
N ASP A 279 -0.21 49.82 44.11
CA ASP A 279 -1.32 49.40 44.97
C ASP A 279 -2.58 50.23 44.68
N GLN A 280 -3.72 49.83 45.23
CA GLN A 280 -5.00 50.51 44.99
C GLN A 280 -5.02 51.97 45.46
N LEU A 281 -4.12 52.37 46.38
CA LEU A 281 -4.01 53.75 46.87
C LEU A 281 -2.95 54.57 46.12
N HIS A 282 -2.30 54.00 45.09
CA HIS A 282 -1.17 54.60 44.36
C HIS A 282 0.01 55.01 45.27
N PHE A 283 0.10 54.40 46.45
CA PHE A 283 1.15 54.63 47.42
C PHE A 283 2.50 54.10 46.92
N ILE A 284 2.53 52.88 46.36
CA ILE A 284 3.75 52.24 45.87
C ILE A 284 4.34 53.04 44.72
N ARG A 285 3.52 53.46 43.76
CA ARG A 285 3.97 54.30 42.65
C ARG A 285 4.57 55.62 43.13
N ARG A 286 3.99 56.26 44.15
CA ARG A 286 4.57 57.48 44.77
C ARG A 286 5.90 57.20 45.47
N MET A 287 6.01 56.05 46.14
CA MET A 287 7.24 55.65 46.83
C MET A 287 8.37 55.35 45.85
N LEU A 288 8.11 54.59 44.77
CA LEU A 288 9.09 54.33 43.72
C LEU A 288 9.53 55.62 43.00
N GLY A 289 8.61 56.58 42.82
CA GLY A 289 8.91 57.90 42.23
C GLY A 289 9.61 58.90 43.16
N SER A 290 9.82 58.57 44.43
CA SER A 290 10.37 59.50 45.44
C SER A 290 11.90 59.66 45.37
N GLY A 291 12.60 58.79 44.63
CA GLY A 291 14.06 58.76 44.54
C GLY A 291 14.77 58.08 45.72
N PHE A 292 14.02 57.58 46.72
CA PHE A 292 14.58 56.84 47.87
C PHE A 292 14.76 55.33 47.60
N PHE A 293 14.23 54.82 46.50
CA PHE A 293 14.28 53.39 46.16
C PHE A 293 14.84 53.18 44.76
N ASP A 294 15.64 52.13 44.61
CA ASP A 294 16.13 51.60 43.34
C ASP A 294 15.39 50.31 43.03
N SER A 295 14.50 50.37 42.05
CA SER A 295 13.73 49.24 41.55
C SER A 295 14.28 48.66 40.24
N SER A 296 15.48 49.04 39.81
CA SER A 296 16.02 48.62 38.51
C SER A 296 16.17 47.10 38.41
N GLU A 297 16.53 46.44 39.51
CA GLU A 297 16.67 44.97 39.58
C GLU A 297 15.30 44.27 39.53
N PHE A 298 14.28 44.84 40.18
CA PHE A 298 12.92 44.30 40.16
C PHE A 298 12.31 44.34 38.76
N PHE A 299 12.55 45.42 38.00
CA PHE A 299 12.07 45.54 36.61
C PHE A 299 13.01 44.93 35.56
N SER A 300 14.00 44.13 36.00
CA SER A 300 14.90 43.42 35.09
C SER A 300 14.31 42.06 34.67
N TYR A 301 14.79 41.55 33.53
CA TYR A 301 14.42 40.22 33.04
C TYR A 301 14.96 39.13 33.98
N THR A 302 14.12 38.16 34.31
CA THR A 302 14.48 36.96 35.05
C THR A 302 13.89 35.72 34.37
N GLU A 303 14.52 34.56 34.54
CA GLU A 303 14.11 33.32 33.88
C GLU A 303 14.32 32.10 34.78
N ASP A 304 13.57 31.02 34.51
CA ASP A 304 13.77 29.68 35.07
C ASP A 304 13.31 28.63 34.05
N ASP A 305 13.93 27.46 34.08
CA ASP A 305 13.59 26.35 33.20
C ASP A 305 12.40 25.54 33.73
N PHE A 306 11.65 24.93 32.81
CA PHE A 306 10.56 24.00 33.13
C PHE A 306 10.70 22.70 32.35
N SER A 307 10.04 21.65 32.84
CA SER A 307 10.05 20.33 32.19
C SER A 307 8.69 19.64 32.33
N TYR A 308 8.13 19.20 31.20
CA TYR A 308 6.86 18.49 31.11
C TYR A 308 6.98 17.25 30.22
N THR A 309 6.16 16.25 30.49
CA THR A 309 5.90 15.14 29.56
C THR A 309 4.45 15.22 29.09
N PHE A 310 4.27 15.12 27.79
CA PHE A 310 2.97 15.11 27.15
C PHE A 310 2.65 13.71 26.67
N THR A 311 1.39 13.31 26.82
CA THR A 311 0.83 12.09 26.26
C THR A 311 -0.44 12.44 25.49
N SER A 312 -0.40 12.28 24.17
CA SER A 312 -1.59 12.43 23.31
C SER A 312 -2.13 11.06 22.95
N SER A 313 -3.42 10.83 23.17
CA SER A 313 -4.07 9.55 22.92
C SER A 313 -5.09 9.66 21.78
N TYR A 314 -5.08 8.67 20.91
CA TYR A 314 -5.97 8.55 19.75
C TYR A 314 -6.62 7.17 19.73
N GLU A 315 -7.80 7.07 19.14
CA GLU A 315 -8.53 5.83 18.98
C GLU A 315 -9.09 5.72 17.56
N LEU A 316 -8.98 4.52 16.98
CA LEU A 316 -9.61 4.19 15.71
C LEU A 316 -11.10 3.92 15.93
N GLU A 317 -11.93 4.83 15.43
CA GLU A 317 -13.39 4.69 15.44
C GLU A 317 -13.88 3.79 14.31
N ASP A 318 -14.88 2.97 14.63
CA ASP A 318 -15.61 2.12 13.69
C ASP A 318 -16.64 2.94 12.90
N VAL A 319 -16.14 3.61 11.87
CA VAL A 319 -16.94 4.33 10.88
C VAL A 319 -16.49 3.91 9.48
N ASP A 320 -17.28 4.26 8.46
CA ASP A 320 -16.96 3.97 7.07
C ASP A 320 -15.56 4.53 6.68
N GLY A 321 -14.64 3.64 6.31
CA GLY A 321 -13.23 3.95 6.06
C GLY A 321 -12.34 4.19 7.29
N GLY A 322 -12.90 4.19 8.51
CA GLY A 322 -12.18 4.40 9.77
C GLY A 322 -11.69 5.83 10.01
N ASN A 323 -11.80 6.30 11.25
CA ASN A 323 -11.25 7.60 11.68
C ASN A 323 -10.27 7.41 12.82
N LEU A 324 -9.05 7.92 12.69
CA LEU A 324 -8.13 8.06 13.81
C LEU A 324 -8.46 9.35 14.55
N LYS A 325 -9.13 9.23 15.69
CA LYS A 325 -9.68 10.36 16.45
C LYS A 325 -8.86 10.66 17.69
N PHE A 326 -8.58 11.94 17.91
CA PHE A 326 -8.02 12.42 19.17
C PHE A 326 -8.99 12.20 20.35
N VAL A 327 -8.47 11.63 21.43
CA VAL A 327 -9.21 11.33 22.67
C VAL A 327 -8.84 12.31 23.78
N SER A 328 -7.54 12.44 24.08
CA SER A 328 -7.07 13.25 25.20
C SER A 328 -5.63 13.72 25.02
N LEU A 329 -5.29 14.81 25.72
CA LEU A 329 -3.91 15.28 25.91
C LEU A 329 -3.66 15.40 27.41
N GLU A 330 -2.85 14.49 27.93
CA GLU A 330 -2.38 14.49 29.31
C GLU A 330 -1.01 15.16 29.40
N MET A 331 -0.76 15.80 30.54
CA MET A 331 0.48 16.50 30.82
C MET A 331 0.91 16.19 32.23
N LEU A 332 2.17 15.80 32.36
CA LEU A 332 2.83 15.50 33.62
C LEU A 332 3.94 16.51 33.82
N GLU A 333 3.81 17.32 34.87
CA GLU A 333 4.83 18.26 35.31
C GLU A 333 5.97 17.52 36.02
N HIS A 334 7.21 17.76 35.57
CA HIS A 334 8.42 17.31 36.27
C HIS A 334 9.10 18.47 37.00
N LYS A 335 9.05 19.68 36.41
CA LYS A 335 9.54 20.92 37.01
C LYS A 335 8.69 22.12 36.53
N ALA A 336 8.06 22.83 37.47
CA ALA A 336 7.48 24.15 37.23
C ALA A 336 8.58 25.23 37.19
N ALA A 337 8.43 26.20 36.30
CA ALA A 337 9.28 27.39 36.32
C ALA A 337 8.84 28.35 37.44
N ALA A 338 9.78 28.81 38.24
CA ALA A 338 9.57 29.83 39.26
C ALA A 338 10.65 30.92 39.19
N PRO A 339 10.65 31.79 38.15
CA PRO A 339 11.65 32.85 38.02
C PRO A 339 11.60 33.82 39.19
N VAL A 340 12.75 34.10 39.79
CA VAL A 340 12.85 34.92 40.99
C VAL A 340 13.02 36.39 40.61
N LEU A 341 12.13 37.26 41.12
CA LEU A 341 12.23 38.70 40.88
C LEU A 341 13.37 39.34 41.67
N GLY A 342 13.99 40.36 41.07
CA GLY A 342 15.04 41.15 41.72
C GLY A 342 14.54 41.99 42.90
N GLU A 343 15.45 42.39 43.78
CA GLU A 343 15.09 43.16 44.98
C GLU A 343 14.88 44.67 44.68
N ILE A 344 13.94 45.30 45.38
CA ILE A 344 13.83 46.77 45.45
C ILE A 344 14.69 47.26 46.62
N LYS A 345 15.74 48.03 46.32
CA LYS A 345 16.74 48.46 47.29
C LYS A 345 16.50 49.91 47.73
N VAL A 346 16.90 50.24 48.95
CA VAL A 346 16.89 51.64 49.42
C VAL A 346 18.14 52.36 48.90
N VAL A 347 17.96 53.50 48.24
CA VAL A 347 19.06 54.34 47.75
C VAL A 347 19.77 54.97 48.95
N LYS A 348 21.09 54.77 49.04
CA LYS A 348 21.90 55.46 50.05
C LYS A 348 22.01 56.93 49.67
N PRO A 349 21.73 57.88 50.57
CA PRO A 349 21.86 59.30 50.26
C PRO A 349 23.33 59.60 49.90
N PRO A 350 23.58 60.48 48.90
CA PRO A 350 24.94 60.89 48.55
C PRO A 350 25.63 61.58 49.73
N PRO A 351 26.96 61.50 49.84
CA PRO A 351 27.70 62.24 50.85
C PRO A 351 27.47 63.74 50.67
N VAL A 352 27.04 64.42 51.74
CA VAL A 352 26.70 65.85 51.74
C VAL A 352 27.98 66.69 51.64
N GLY A 353 27.99 67.70 50.76
CA GLY A 353 29.09 68.67 50.63
C GLY A 353 29.19 69.62 51.83
N SER A 354 30.38 70.16 52.09
CA SER A 354 30.71 70.91 53.33
C SER A 354 29.86 72.14 53.60
N ASP A 355 29.28 72.77 52.57
CA ASP A 355 28.70 74.11 52.69
C ASP A 355 27.18 74.09 52.98
N GLU A 356 26.53 72.95 52.84
CA GLU A 356 25.11 72.71 53.20
C GLU A 356 24.96 71.70 54.36
N ALA A 357 26.09 71.22 54.90
CA ALA A 357 26.17 70.11 55.84
C ALA A 357 25.39 70.35 57.13
N ASP A 358 25.41 71.55 57.73
CA ASP A 358 24.78 71.79 59.04
C ASP A 358 23.24 71.84 58.97
N PHE A 359 22.68 72.46 57.92
CA PHE A 359 21.23 72.52 57.69
C PHE A 359 20.69 71.16 57.27
N ILE A 360 21.38 70.48 56.34
CA ILE A 360 21.03 69.13 55.90
C ILE A 360 21.21 68.14 57.05
N ALA A 361 22.23 68.26 57.90
CA ALA A 361 22.43 67.38 59.06
C ALA A 361 21.37 67.57 60.12
N LEU A 362 20.95 68.81 60.43
CA LEU A 362 19.86 69.07 61.37
C LEU A 362 18.52 68.54 60.83
N LEU A 363 18.22 68.80 59.55
CA LEU A 363 17.04 68.28 58.86
C LEU A 363 17.06 66.75 58.80
N SER A 364 18.23 66.16 58.51
CA SER A 364 18.44 64.71 58.50
C SER A 364 18.33 64.12 59.91
N LEU A 365 18.75 64.82 60.97
CA LEU A 365 18.63 64.35 62.35
C LEU A 365 17.16 64.39 62.83
N MET A 366 16.41 65.42 62.44
CA MET A 366 14.97 65.54 62.73
C MET A 366 14.12 64.55 61.94
N LEU A 367 14.48 64.31 60.67
CA LEU A 367 13.79 63.36 59.81
C LEU A 367 14.32 61.93 59.93
N ALA A 368 15.52 61.70 60.47
CA ALA A 368 16.14 60.37 60.61
C ALA A 368 15.23 59.34 61.27
N PRO A 369 14.55 59.60 62.41
CA PRO A 369 13.64 58.60 62.98
C PRO A 369 12.45 58.32 62.06
N ILE A 370 11.96 59.32 61.33
CA ILE A 370 10.86 59.15 60.37
C ILE A 370 11.35 58.37 59.13
N ILE A 371 12.51 58.72 58.57
CA ILE A 371 13.14 58.05 57.43
C ILE A 371 13.50 56.62 57.79
N LEU A 372 14.01 56.35 59.00
CA LEU A 372 14.34 55.00 59.45
C LEU A 372 13.08 54.16 59.65
N VAL A 373 12.02 54.72 60.23
CA VAL A 373 10.71 54.05 60.36
C VAL A 373 10.09 53.80 58.99
N VAL A 374 10.10 54.79 58.10
CA VAL A 374 9.61 54.65 56.71
C VAL A 374 10.45 53.63 55.95
N ALA A 375 11.78 53.67 56.04
CA ALA A 375 12.68 52.72 55.39
C ALA A 375 12.54 51.30 55.96
N ALA A 376 12.34 51.14 57.27
CA ALA A 376 12.08 49.84 57.89
C ALA A 376 10.70 49.28 57.49
N LEU A 377 9.66 50.13 57.50
CA LEU A 377 8.33 49.76 57.02
C LEU A 377 8.38 49.40 55.53
N SER A 378 9.06 50.20 54.70
CA SER A 378 9.25 49.94 53.28
C SER A 378 10.10 48.71 53.01
N TYR A 379 11.14 48.45 53.81
CA TYR A 379 11.94 47.24 53.71
C TYR A 379 11.08 46.00 53.96
N HIS A 380 10.23 46.00 55.00
CA HIS A 380 9.27 44.91 55.21
C HIS A 380 8.16 44.86 54.15
N PHE A 381 7.83 46.00 53.54
CA PHE A 381 6.79 46.11 52.52
C PHE A 381 7.24 45.60 51.15
N PHE A 382 8.53 45.77 50.79
CA PHE A 382 9.11 45.30 49.52
C PHE A 382 9.85 43.96 49.64
N LYS A 383 10.21 43.52 50.85
CA LYS A 383 10.78 42.18 51.07
C LYS A 383 9.69 41.12 50.93
N GLY A 384 9.89 40.17 50.01
CA GLY A 384 8.95 39.07 49.81
C GLY A 384 7.71 39.45 49.00
N ILE A 385 7.89 40.19 47.90
CA ILE A 385 6.89 40.16 46.82
C ILE A 385 7.00 38.76 46.21
N ASP A 386 6.26 37.81 46.79
CA ASP A 386 6.10 36.48 46.23
C ASP A 386 5.09 36.60 45.08
N VAL A 387 5.56 36.48 43.84
CA VAL A 387 4.71 36.51 42.66
C VAL A 387 4.52 35.07 42.24
N GLU A 388 3.28 34.61 42.26
CA GLU A 388 2.95 33.30 41.70
C GLU A 388 3.26 33.35 40.20
N SER A 389 4.21 32.52 39.77
CA SER A 389 4.59 32.45 38.37
C SER A 389 3.41 31.95 37.54
N PRO A 390 3.14 32.54 36.36
CA PRO A 390 2.05 32.08 35.53
C PRO A 390 2.28 30.62 35.14
N SER A 391 1.23 29.82 35.21
CA SER A 391 1.33 28.41 34.83
C SER A 391 1.69 28.29 33.34
N VAL A 392 2.86 27.71 33.07
CA VAL A 392 3.32 27.36 31.71
C VAL A 392 2.41 26.30 31.08
N GLU A 393 1.72 25.51 31.92
CA GLU A 393 0.81 24.46 31.49
C GLU A 393 -0.23 24.96 30.48
N GLY A 394 -0.92 26.07 30.80
CA GLY A 394 -1.96 26.62 29.94
C GLY A 394 -1.43 27.06 28.56
N ILE A 395 -0.25 27.67 28.57
CA ILE A 395 0.46 28.18 27.38
C ILE A 395 0.83 27.02 26.44
N LEU A 396 1.42 25.96 27.01
CA LEU A 396 1.81 24.79 26.23
C LEU A 396 0.59 23.99 25.78
N ARG A 397 -0.42 23.82 26.64
CA ARG A 397 -1.65 23.09 26.31
C ARG A 397 -2.31 23.68 25.07
N GLU A 398 -2.47 24.99 24.98
CA GLU A 398 -3.06 25.64 23.82
C GLU A 398 -2.26 25.37 22.53
N ALA A 399 -0.93 25.52 22.61
CA ALA A 399 -0.05 25.27 21.47
C ALA A 399 -0.10 23.80 21.00
N PHE A 400 -0.12 22.85 21.94
CA PHE A 400 -0.15 21.42 21.62
C PHE A 400 -1.53 20.95 21.19
N GLU A 401 -2.62 21.43 21.80
CA GLU A 401 -3.98 21.11 21.34
C GLU A 401 -4.18 21.56 19.90
N LYS A 402 -3.69 22.74 19.50
CA LYS A 402 -3.78 23.19 18.12
C LYS A 402 -3.10 22.25 17.12
N ASN A 403 -1.99 21.64 17.50
CA ASN A 403 -1.14 20.84 16.61
C ASN A 403 -1.46 19.33 16.67
N PHE A 404 -1.84 18.80 17.84
CA PHE A 404 -2.02 17.37 18.07
C PHE A 404 -3.49 16.94 18.13
N LYS A 405 -4.42 17.87 18.31
CA LYS A 405 -5.86 17.56 18.26
C LYS A 405 -6.35 17.50 16.82
N PHE A 406 -6.02 16.42 16.14
CA PHE A 406 -6.55 16.13 14.80
C PHE A 406 -7.44 14.88 14.81
N THR A 407 -8.27 14.79 13.79
CA THR A 407 -9.05 13.59 13.48
C THR A 407 -8.97 13.40 11.99
N SER A 408 -8.41 12.26 11.57
CA SER A 408 -8.13 11.99 10.16
C SER A 408 -8.85 10.73 9.73
N ASN A 409 -9.45 10.77 8.53
CA ASN A 409 -10.09 9.62 7.92
C ASN A 409 -9.03 8.81 7.15
N LEU A 410 -9.02 7.48 7.33
CA LEU A 410 -7.99 6.63 6.73
C LEU A 410 -8.21 6.34 5.24
N ARG A 411 -9.40 6.64 4.70
CA ARG A 411 -9.79 6.28 3.33
C ARG A 411 -8.81 6.75 2.28
N GLU A 412 -8.37 8.01 2.36
CA GLU A 412 -7.49 8.57 1.33
C GLU A 412 -6.13 7.84 1.31
N LEU A 413 -5.58 7.54 2.50
CA LEU A 413 -4.34 6.80 2.63
C LEU A 413 -4.49 5.36 2.11
N ILE A 414 -5.59 4.69 2.46
CA ILE A 414 -5.90 3.32 2.00
C ILE A 414 -6.05 3.32 0.48
N ASP A 415 -6.86 4.23 -0.08
CA ASP A 415 -7.10 4.35 -1.51
C ASP A 415 -5.80 4.61 -2.27
N GLN A 416 -4.96 5.54 -1.80
CA GLN A 416 -3.67 5.83 -2.42
C GLN A 416 -2.73 4.61 -2.36
N THR A 417 -2.68 3.93 -1.22
CA THR A 417 -1.84 2.74 -1.03
C THR A 417 -2.26 1.62 -1.96
N ILE A 418 -3.56 1.35 -2.06
CA ILE A 418 -4.10 0.33 -2.97
C ILE A 418 -3.84 0.72 -4.42
N LYS A 419 -4.10 1.98 -4.80
CA LYS A 419 -3.85 2.47 -6.16
C LYS A 419 -2.39 2.31 -6.57
N LEU A 420 -1.45 2.63 -5.68
CA LEU A 420 -0.03 2.55 -5.99
C LEU A 420 0.47 1.09 -5.95
N ASN A 421 0.15 0.34 -4.89
CA ASN A 421 0.63 -1.04 -4.76
C ASN A 421 0.00 -2.00 -5.76
N PHE A 422 -1.14 -1.66 -6.37
CA PHE A 422 -1.81 -2.49 -7.37
C PHE A 422 -2.04 -1.77 -8.70
N GLY A 423 -1.37 -0.65 -8.98
CA GLY A 423 -1.43 0.03 -10.29
C GLY A 423 -2.84 0.39 -10.78
N ASN A 424 -3.72 0.83 -9.86
CA ASN A 424 -5.17 1.04 -10.07
C ASN A 424 -5.99 -0.20 -10.44
N ALA A 425 -5.46 -1.43 -10.28
CA ALA A 425 -6.16 -2.67 -10.58
C ALA A 425 -7.38 -2.95 -9.68
N LEU A 426 -7.67 -2.11 -8.69
CA LEU A 426 -8.80 -2.25 -7.77
C LEU A 426 -9.61 -0.95 -7.68
N ILE A 427 -10.94 -1.03 -7.83
CA ILE A 427 -11.88 0.06 -7.53
C ILE A 427 -12.48 -0.20 -6.15
N GLY A 428 -12.34 0.76 -5.25
CA GLY A 428 -12.98 0.71 -3.94
C GLY A 428 -14.48 0.90 -4.04
N GLN A 429 -15.22 0.05 -3.33
CA GLN A 429 -16.66 0.14 -3.16
C GLN A 429 -16.99 0.42 -1.70
N ASP A 430 -16.50 -0.41 -0.78
CA ASP A 430 -16.81 -0.34 0.65
C ASP A 430 -15.54 -0.48 1.50
N GLN A 431 -15.51 0.19 2.66
CA GLN A 431 -14.39 0.13 3.60
C GLN A 431 -14.86 0.00 5.04
N PHE A 432 -14.24 -0.90 5.81
CA PHE A 432 -14.62 -1.18 7.19
C PHE A 432 -13.40 -1.17 8.12
N ALA A 433 -13.63 -0.70 9.34
CA ALA A 433 -12.69 -0.65 10.46
C ALA A 433 -13.42 -1.25 11.69
N PRO A 434 -12.86 -1.34 12.93
CA PRO A 434 -11.54 -0.96 13.40
C PRO A 434 -10.63 -2.16 13.69
N ARG A 435 -11.09 -3.41 13.44
CA ARG A 435 -10.27 -4.62 13.67
C ARG A 435 -9.18 -4.70 12.62
N ASP A 436 -9.46 -5.35 11.50
CA ASP A 436 -8.67 -5.14 10.30
C ASP A 436 -9.30 -4.01 9.51
N VAL A 437 -8.46 -3.22 8.86
CA VAL A 437 -8.93 -2.20 7.92
C VAL A 437 -9.18 -2.92 6.60
N ALA A 438 -10.44 -3.21 6.33
CA ALA A 438 -10.88 -3.97 5.18
C ALA A 438 -11.33 -3.04 4.05
N PHE A 439 -10.87 -3.34 2.84
CA PHE A 439 -11.28 -2.67 1.61
C PHE A 439 -11.88 -3.71 0.67
N PHE A 440 -13.11 -3.45 0.23
CA PHE A 440 -13.83 -4.30 -0.71
C PHE A 440 -14.03 -3.57 -2.02
N GLY A 441 -13.91 -4.30 -3.12
CA GLY A 441 -13.93 -3.69 -4.43
C GLY A 441 -14.10 -4.67 -5.56
N ALA A 442 -14.07 -4.11 -6.77
CA ALA A 442 -13.94 -4.86 -8.00
C ALA A 442 -12.52 -4.74 -8.52
N VAL A 443 -12.06 -5.75 -9.24
CA VAL A 443 -10.85 -5.61 -10.05
C VAL A 443 -11.16 -4.57 -11.13
N ASN A 444 -10.45 -3.45 -11.07
CA ASN A 444 -10.56 -2.35 -12.00
C ASN A 444 -9.60 -2.57 -13.16
N PRO A 445 -10.10 -2.91 -14.36
CA PRO A 445 -9.40 -2.51 -15.56
C PRO A 445 -9.47 -0.98 -15.58
N THR A 446 -8.48 -0.32 -14.97
CA THR A 446 -8.24 1.14 -14.92
C THR A 446 -8.87 1.91 -16.07
N VAL A 447 -9.22 3.20 -15.90
CA VAL A 447 -9.75 4.05 -16.98
C VAL A 447 -8.89 4.07 -18.26
N THR A 448 -7.63 3.63 -18.23
CA THR A 448 -6.76 3.38 -19.41
C THR A 448 -6.32 1.92 -19.59
N ALA A 449 -6.65 1.03 -18.65
CA ALA A 449 -6.46 -0.40 -18.79
C ALA A 449 -7.69 -1.02 -19.46
N PHE A 450 -7.43 -1.90 -20.41
CA PHE A 450 -8.46 -2.57 -21.17
C PHE A 450 -8.06 -4.00 -21.46
N ALA A 451 -9.06 -4.85 -21.67
CA ALA A 451 -8.87 -6.15 -22.32
C ALA A 451 -9.16 -6.02 -23.82
N ILE A 452 -8.39 -6.70 -24.64
CA ILE A 452 -8.78 -6.89 -26.05
C ILE A 452 -9.93 -7.89 -26.09
N ASP A 453 -11.00 -7.55 -26.81
CA ASP A 453 -12.11 -8.44 -27.14
C ASP A 453 -12.13 -8.71 -28.66
N PRO A 454 -12.08 -9.98 -29.09
CA PRO A 454 -11.91 -11.19 -28.29
C PRO A 454 -10.47 -11.38 -27.78
N MET A 455 -10.28 -11.90 -26.57
CA MET A 455 -8.94 -12.21 -26.02
C MET A 455 -8.25 -13.38 -26.75
N GLN A 456 -9.04 -14.26 -27.36
CA GLN A 456 -8.54 -15.33 -28.21
C GLN A 456 -9.53 -15.62 -29.34
N HIS A 457 -9.03 -15.93 -30.53
CA HIS A 457 -9.89 -16.29 -31.67
C HIS A 457 -9.17 -17.20 -32.67
N THR A 458 -9.96 -17.97 -33.43
CA THR A 458 -9.46 -18.88 -34.47
C THR A 458 -10.20 -18.63 -35.78
N LEU A 459 -9.47 -18.45 -36.87
CA LEU A 459 -9.99 -18.23 -38.23
C LEU A 459 -9.38 -19.21 -39.23
N VAL A 460 -9.98 -19.28 -40.42
CA VAL A 460 -9.37 -19.94 -41.59
C VAL A 460 -8.65 -18.90 -42.44
N ALA A 461 -7.54 -19.27 -43.04
CA ALA A 461 -6.77 -18.44 -43.96
C ALA A 461 -7.65 -17.88 -45.08
N GLY A 462 -7.48 -16.60 -45.39
CA GLY A 462 -8.29 -15.87 -46.38
C GLY A 462 -9.75 -15.62 -45.98
N SER A 463 -10.15 -15.84 -44.72
CA SER A 463 -11.48 -15.44 -44.23
C SER A 463 -11.67 -13.92 -44.22
N ALA A 464 -12.90 -13.48 -43.95
CA ALA A 464 -13.18 -12.06 -43.75
C ALA A 464 -12.32 -11.48 -42.60
N PRO A 465 -11.92 -10.19 -42.68
CA PRO A 465 -11.23 -9.51 -41.59
C PRO A 465 -12.00 -9.56 -40.27
N LEU A 466 -11.28 -9.66 -39.15
CA LEU A 466 -11.83 -9.63 -37.80
C LEU A 466 -11.56 -8.28 -37.13
N GLN A 467 -12.59 -7.70 -36.54
CA GLN A 467 -12.48 -6.49 -35.74
C GLN A 467 -12.12 -6.84 -34.30
N PHE A 468 -10.98 -6.33 -33.81
CA PHE A 468 -10.68 -6.33 -32.38
C PHE A 468 -11.14 -5.04 -31.73
N ASN A 469 -11.61 -5.12 -30.48
CA ASN A 469 -12.04 -3.97 -29.68
C ASN A 469 -11.34 -3.99 -28.32
N THR A 470 -11.44 -2.88 -27.58
CA THR A 470 -11.02 -2.81 -26.17
C THR A 470 -12.24 -2.72 -25.25
N VAL A 471 -12.16 -3.37 -24.09
CA VAL A 471 -13.18 -3.30 -23.03
C VAL A 471 -12.52 -2.84 -21.72
N PRO A 472 -12.88 -1.66 -21.17
CA PRO A 472 -13.73 -0.64 -21.78
C PRO A 472 -13.10 -0.05 -23.07
N ALA A 473 -13.91 0.61 -23.90
CA ALA A 473 -13.46 1.16 -25.19
C ALA A 473 -12.67 2.47 -25.02
N HIS A 474 -11.61 2.64 -25.82
CA HIS A 474 -10.75 3.84 -25.84
C HIS A 474 -10.62 4.43 -27.25
N PRO A 475 -11.68 5.08 -27.78
CA PRO A 475 -11.70 5.53 -29.17
C PRO A 475 -10.55 6.48 -29.51
N GLY A 476 -9.74 6.11 -30.51
CA GLY A 476 -8.64 6.94 -31.01
C GLY A 476 -7.37 6.95 -30.16
N LEU A 477 -7.36 6.30 -29.00
CA LEU A 477 -6.23 6.30 -28.06
C LEU A 477 -5.41 5.00 -28.08
N ILE A 478 -5.77 4.05 -28.96
CA ILE A 478 -5.12 2.74 -29.07
C ILE A 478 -4.25 2.68 -30.32
N ARG A 479 -3.10 2.02 -30.19
CA ARG A 479 -2.24 1.59 -31.29
C ARG A 479 -2.19 0.07 -31.33
N TRP A 480 -2.57 -0.49 -32.46
CA TRP A 480 -2.63 -1.92 -32.70
C TRP A 480 -1.39 -2.39 -33.44
N THR A 481 -0.85 -3.52 -33.00
CA THR A 481 0.23 -4.23 -33.69
C THR A 481 -0.02 -5.72 -33.62
N CYS A 482 0.61 -6.49 -34.50
CA CYS A 482 0.63 -7.93 -34.40
C CYS A 482 2.01 -8.49 -34.71
N GLU A 483 2.34 -9.58 -34.03
CA GLU A 483 3.63 -10.25 -34.16
C GLU A 483 3.46 -11.77 -34.05
N PRO A 484 4.33 -12.58 -34.68
CA PRO A 484 4.29 -14.02 -34.59
C PRO A 484 4.58 -14.49 -33.16
N VAL A 485 3.95 -15.58 -32.74
CA VAL A 485 4.24 -16.21 -31.44
C VAL A 485 5.54 -17.03 -31.45
N LEU A 486 5.92 -17.55 -32.62
CA LEU A 486 7.12 -18.36 -32.80
C LEU A 486 8.14 -17.59 -33.64
N ASP A 487 9.38 -17.52 -33.16
CA ASP A 487 10.49 -16.85 -33.87
C ASP A 487 10.80 -17.44 -35.25
N SER A 488 10.39 -18.70 -35.49
CA SER A 488 10.51 -19.35 -36.79
C SER A 488 9.52 -18.84 -37.85
N VAL A 489 8.50 -18.08 -37.44
CA VAL A 489 7.47 -17.50 -38.32
C VAL A 489 7.79 -16.03 -38.54
N SER A 490 7.76 -15.58 -39.79
CA SER A 490 8.01 -14.17 -40.13
C SER A 490 6.73 -13.33 -40.11
N ASN A 491 6.86 -12.01 -39.90
CA ASN A 491 5.72 -11.07 -39.91
C ASN A 491 4.89 -11.13 -41.21
N GLY A 492 5.48 -11.50 -42.35
CA GLY A 492 4.75 -11.62 -43.61
C GLY A 492 3.77 -12.80 -43.65
N GLN A 493 3.95 -13.79 -42.78
CA GLN A 493 3.17 -15.03 -42.76
C GLN A 493 1.92 -14.94 -41.88
N ILE A 494 1.78 -13.89 -41.07
CA ILE A 494 0.71 -13.76 -40.07
C ILE A 494 -0.41 -12.79 -40.48
N GLY A 495 -0.39 -12.29 -41.72
CA GLY A 495 -1.34 -11.24 -42.15
C GLY A 495 -0.99 -9.87 -41.59
N SER A 496 -1.99 -8.99 -41.46
CA SER A 496 -1.77 -7.61 -41.03
C SER A 496 -2.93 -7.07 -40.21
N ILE A 497 -2.65 -6.20 -39.24
CA ILE A 497 -3.65 -5.44 -38.49
C ILE A 497 -3.54 -3.95 -38.81
N ASP A 498 -4.68 -3.29 -38.98
CA ASP A 498 -4.72 -1.84 -39.12
C ASP A 498 -4.40 -1.17 -37.77
N GLU A 499 -3.36 -0.33 -37.76
CA GLU A 499 -2.78 0.27 -36.55
C GLU A 499 -3.76 1.13 -35.74
N HIS A 500 -4.77 1.72 -36.39
CA HIS A 500 -5.67 2.70 -35.78
C HIS A 500 -7.04 2.12 -35.44
N THR A 501 -7.51 1.16 -36.24
CA THR A 501 -8.85 0.57 -36.10
C THR A 501 -8.84 -0.77 -35.39
N GLY A 502 -7.74 -1.52 -35.40
CA GLY A 502 -7.70 -2.89 -34.87
C GLY A 502 -8.36 -3.93 -35.79
N LEU A 503 -8.61 -3.58 -37.06
CA LEU A 503 -9.12 -4.52 -38.06
C LEU A 503 -8.00 -5.43 -38.54
N TYR A 504 -8.08 -6.71 -38.18
CA TYR A 504 -7.11 -7.74 -38.56
C TYR A 504 -7.53 -8.46 -39.84
N THR A 505 -6.61 -8.52 -40.82
CA THR A 505 -6.78 -9.24 -42.08
C THR A 505 -5.94 -10.51 -42.07
N PRO A 506 -6.56 -11.71 -42.10
CA PRO A 506 -5.81 -12.97 -42.07
C PRO A 506 -5.02 -13.19 -43.38
N PRO A 507 -3.86 -13.87 -43.30
CA PRO A 507 -3.07 -14.24 -44.47
C PRO A 507 -3.81 -15.25 -45.36
N ALA A 508 -3.41 -15.35 -46.64
CA ALA A 508 -3.86 -16.44 -47.49
C ALA A 508 -3.16 -17.76 -47.13
N ALA A 509 -3.77 -18.89 -47.48
CA ALA A 509 -3.22 -20.21 -47.17
C ALA A 509 -1.84 -20.47 -47.82
N SER A 510 -1.52 -19.74 -48.90
CA SER A 510 -0.22 -19.76 -49.58
C SER A 510 0.86 -18.93 -48.90
N ASP A 511 0.48 -18.04 -47.99
CA ASP A 511 1.38 -17.03 -47.43
C ASP A 511 2.15 -17.55 -46.22
N PHE A 512 1.82 -18.74 -45.72
CA PHE A 512 2.51 -19.36 -44.59
C PHE A 512 2.65 -20.87 -44.72
N ASP A 513 3.69 -21.38 -44.07
CA ASP A 513 4.05 -22.80 -44.02
C ASP A 513 3.35 -23.51 -42.86
N GLY A 514 3.15 -24.83 -43.00
CA GLY A 514 2.42 -25.64 -42.03
C GLY A 514 0.91 -25.47 -42.08
N ASP A 515 0.21 -26.07 -41.10
CA ASP A 515 -1.26 -26.12 -41.05
C ASP A 515 -1.89 -24.92 -40.35
N PHE A 516 -1.11 -24.11 -39.64
CA PHE A 516 -1.58 -22.89 -38.99
C PHE A 516 -0.43 -21.95 -38.66
N VAL A 517 -0.76 -20.67 -38.45
CA VAL A 517 0.11 -19.67 -37.81
C VAL A 517 -0.57 -19.09 -36.58
N ARG A 518 0.24 -18.70 -35.60
CA ARG A 518 -0.22 -17.99 -34.39
C ARG A 518 0.47 -16.65 -34.28
N LEU A 519 -0.32 -15.68 -33.87
CA LEU A 519 0.14 -14.31 -33.69
C LEU A 519 -0.44 -13.75 -32.39
N ARG A 520 0.34 -12.87 -31.77
CA ARG A 520 -0.09 -12.02 -30.66
C ARG A 520 -0.53 -10.70 -31.25
N VAL A 521 -1.77 -10.31 -30.97
CA VAL A 521 -2.30 -8.98 -31.28
C VAL A 521 -2.10 -8.12 -30.03
N ASN A 522 -1.42 -6.99 -30.17
CA ASN A 522 -1.16 -6.08 -29.06
C ASN A 522 -1.90 -4.76 -29.28
N ALA A 523 -2.55 -4.27 -28.24
CA ALA A 523 -3.16 -2.95 -28.18
C ALA A 523 -2.45 -2.14 -27.11
N ARG A 524 -1.90 -0.98 -27.47
CA ARG A 524 -1.16 -0.08 -26.58
C ARG A 524 -1.88 1.26 -26.45
N HIS A 525 -2.08 1.73 -25.23
CA HIS A 525 -2.58 3.07 -24.95
C HIS A 525 -1.48 4.11 -25.23
N ILE A 526 -1.79 5.16 -25.99
CA ILE A 526 -0.79 6.15 -26.42
C ILE A 526 -0.26 6.98 -25.25
N ASP A 527 -1.11 7.30 -24.26
CA ASP A 527 -0.75 8.22 -23.18
C ASP A 527 -0.10 7.56 -21.95
N THR A 528 -0.38 6.28 -21.70
CA THR A 528 -0.05 5.62 -20.41
C THR A 528 0.86 4.41 -20.57
N ASP A 529 1.22 4.07 -21.80
CA ASP A 529 2.02 2.88 -22.13
C ASP A 529 1.38 1.54 -21.72
N PHE A 530 0.14 1.55 -21.21
CA PHE A 530 -0.57 0.31 -20.88
C PHE A 530 -0.80 -0.51 -22.15
N SER A 531 -0.49 -1.80 -22.10
CA SER A 531 -0.68 -2.73 -23.22
C SER A 531 -1.50 -3.94 -22.82
N SER A 532 -2.37 -4.38 -23.71
CA SER A 532 -3.11 -5.64 -23.62
C SER A 532 -2.79 -6.50 -24.83
N SER A 533 -2.87 -7.82 -24.67
CA SER A 533 -2.55 -8.77 -25.74
C SER A 533 -3.67 -9.81 -25.90
N ALA A 534 -3.97 -10.15 -27.15
CA ALA A 534 -4.87 -11.22 -27.54
C ALA A 534 -4.13 -12.23 -28.42
N LEU A 535 -4.63 -13.46 -28.42
CA LEU A 535 -4.01 -14.58 -29.12
C LEU A 535 -4.87 -15.01 -30.31
N MET A 536 -4.32 -14.92 -31.51
CA MET A 536 -5.01 -15.33 -32.73
C MET A 536 -4.36 -16.57 -33.33
N THR A 537 -5.19 -17.48 -33.83
CA THR A 537 -4.76 -18.66 -34.59
C THR A 537 -5.41 -18.63 -35.97
N VAL A 538 -4.61 -18.69 -37.03
CA VAL A 538 -5.11 -18.80 -38.41
C VAL A 538 -4.78 -20.18 -38.95
N LEU A 539 -5.82 -20.95 -39.24
CA LEU A 539 -5.73 -22.31 -39.78
C LEU A 539 -5.66 -22.27 -41.30
N LYS A 540 -4.84 -23.13 -41.90
CA LYS A 540 -4.83 -23.36 -43.34
C LYS A 540 -6.11 -24.04 -43.83
N SER A 541 -6.65 -24.94 -43.00
CA SER A 541 -7.92 -25.63 -43.21
C SER A 541 -8.78 -25.55 -41.95
N GLY A 542 -10.06 -25.22 -42.12
CA GLY A 542 -11.07 -25.24 -41.05
C GLY A 542 -11.59 -26.65 -40.72
N LEU A 543 -11.02 -27.69 -41.33
CA LEU A 543 -11.36 -29.09 -41.12
C LEU A 543 -10.10 -29.91 -40.91
N HIS A 544 -10.10 -30.74 -39.88
CA HIS A 544 -9.03 -31.68 -39.55
C HIS A 544 -9.63 -33.03 -39.17
N ILE A 545 -9.05 -34.13 -39.66
CA ILE A 545 -9.49 -35.49 -39.35
C ILE A 545 -8.39 -36.24 -38.59
N SER A 546 -8.77 -37.02 -37.59
CA SER A 546 -7.85 -37.85 -36.81
C SER A 546 -8.45 -39.25 -36.59
N PRO A 547 -7.66 -40.34 -36.68
CA PRO A 547 -6.29 -40.39 -37.18
C PRO A 547 -6.21 -40.09 -38.69
N LEU A 548 -5.05 -39.63 -39.16
CA LEU A 548 -4.76 -39.43 -40.59
C LEU A 548 -4.49 -40.75 -41.32
N LEU A 549 -3.88 -41.69 -40.61
CA LEU A 549 -3.61 -43.03 -41.10
C LEU A 549 -3.97 -44.03 -40.00
N TYR A 550 -4.65 -45.10 -40.38
CA TYR A 550 -4.83 -46.26 -39.53
C TYR A 550 -4.75 -47.55 -40.35
N VAL A 551 -3.89 -48.46 -39.93
CA VAL A 551 -3.69 -49.77 -40.53
C VAL A 551 -4.38 -50.81 -39.66
N THR A 552 -5.52 -51.30 -40.14
CA THR A 552 -6.29 -52.37 -39.49
C THR A 552 -6.31 -53.64 -40.34
N GLN A 553 -6.57 -54.78 -39.71
CA GLN A 553 -6.79 -56.06 -40.40
C GLN A 553 -8.29 -56.37 -40.40
N VAL A 554 -8.77 -57.07 -41.43
CA VAL A 554 -10.19 -57.43 -41.58
C VAL A 554 -10.73 -58.21 -40.36
N ASN A 555 -9.86 -58.95 -39.66
CA ASN A 555 -10.20 -59.76 -38.49
C ASN A 555 -9.65 -59.22 -37.16
N SER A 556 -9.26 -57.93 -37.07
CA SER A 556 -8.73 -57.37 -35.83
C SER A 556 -9.82 -57.24 -34.75
N THR A 557 -9.41 -57.17 -33.48
CA THR A 557 -10.31 -56.91 -32.35
C THR A 557 -9.86 -55.65 -31.61
N PRO A 558 -10.63 -54.54 -31.62
CA PRO A 558 -11.86 -54.36 -32.39
C PRO A 558 -11.60 -54.26 -33.92
N PRO A 559 -12.57 -54.64 -34.76
CA PRO A 559 -12.45 -54.54 -36.22
C PRO A 559 -12.66 -53.11 -36.71
N THR A 560 -13.03 -52.18 -35.83
CA THR A 560 -13.45 -50.82 -36.18
C THR A 560 -12.37 -49.78 -35.90
N VAL A 561 -12.39 -48.70 -36.68
CA VAL A 561 -11.51 -47.53 -36.50
C VAL A 561 -12.38 -46.33 -36.14
N ASN A 562 -12.09 -45.72 -35.00
CA ASN A 562 -12.77 -44.49 -34.58
C ASN A 562 -12.07 -43.28 -35.22
N LEU A 563 -12.83 -42.53 -36.01
CA LEU A 563 -12.44 -41.28 -36.62
C LEU A 563 -13.07 -40.13 -35.84
N GLN A 564 -12.36 -39.01 -35.77
CA GLN A 564 -12.83 -37.77 -35.19
C GLN A 564 -12.50 -36.61 -36.13
N ALA A 565 -13.46 -35.72 -36.31
CA ALA A 565 -13.28 -34.48 -37.06
C ALA A 565 -13.25 -33.27 -36.12
N GLY A 566 -12.24 -32.44 -36.27
CA GLY A 566 -12.19 -31.08 -35.76
C GLY A 566 -12.66 -30.15 -36.86
N TYR A 567 -13.53 -29.22 -36.54
CA TYR A 567 -14.11 -28.29 -37.51
C TYR A 567 -14.21 -26.89 -36.89
N LEU A 568 -14.12 -25.87 -37.73
CA LEU A 568 -14.40 -24.49 -37.35
C LEU A 568 -15.78 -24.08 -37.91
N GLY A 569 -16.69 -23.65 -37.05
CA GLY A 569 -18.04 -23.21 -37.42
C GLY A 569 -19.13 -24.12 -36.86
N ASP A 570 -20.27 -24.21 -37.55
CA ASP A 570 -21.43 -25.00 -37.13
C ASP A 570 -21.26 -26.49 -37.50
N VAL A 571 -21.49 -27.38 -36.53
CA VAL A 571 -21.41 -28.84 -36.69
C VAL A 571 -22.34 -29.38 -37.78
N THR A 572 -23.44 -28.69 -38.04
CA THR A 572 -24.42 -29.08 -39.05
C THR A 572 -23.87 -29.02 -40.48
N ASN A 573 -22.76 -28.31 -40.69
CA ASN A 573 -22.06 -28.25 -41.97
C ASN A 573 -21.02 -29.39 -42.14
N LEU A 574 -20.77 -30.19 -41.10
CA LEU A 574 -19.87 -31.34 -41.17
C LEU A 574 -20.61 -32.55 -41.76
N ASN A 575 -20.16 -33.00 -42.93
CA ASN A 575 -20.72 -34.16 -43.61
C ASN A 575 -19.65 -35.24 -43.79
N TRP A 576 -19.98 -36.47 -43.33
CA TRP A 576 -19.18 -37.66 -43.56
C TRP A 576 -19.70 -38.39 -44.80
N GLU A 577 -18.85 -38.56 -45.82
CA GLU A 577 -19.23 -39.29 -47.02
C GLU A 577 -18.93 -40.80 -46.90
N PRO A 578 -19.76 -41.68 -47.49
CA PRO A 578 -19.49 -43.11 -47.51
C PRO A 578 -18.13 -43.42 -48.20
N PRO A 579 -17.29 -44.28 -47.62
CA PRO A 579 -16.01 -44.65 -48.21
C PRO A 579 -16.20 -45.58 -49.42
N GLN A 580 -15.19 -45.65 -50.29
CA GLN A 580 -15.19 -46.59 -51.43
C GLN A 580 -15.24 -48.07 -50.99
N TYR A 581 -14.64 -48.39 -49.84
CA TYR A 581 -14.58 -49.75 -49.28
C TYR A 581 -14.90 -49.73 -47.79
N GLY A 582 -15.69 -50.70 -47.32
CA GLY A 582 -16.14 -50.80 -45.93
C GLY A 582 -17.44 -50.03 -45.66
N GLN A 583 -17.72 -49.76 -44.39
CA GLN A 583 -18.88 -48.99 -43.93
C GLN A 583 -18.44 -47.92 -42.95
N LEU A 584 -19.15 -46.79 -42.94
CA LEU A 584 -18.92 -45.69 -42.02
C LEU A 584 -20.22 -45.35 -41.30
N ALA A 585 -20.21 -45.40 -39.97
CA ALA A 585 -21.31 -44.97 -39.13
C ALA A 585 -20.92 -43.66 -38.44
N ALA A 586 -21.46 -42.54 -38.90
CA ALA A 586 -21.15 -41.21 -38.36
C ALA A 586 -22.14 -40.78 -37.28
N ASP A 587 -21.64 -40.13 -36.24
CA ASP A 587 -22.39 -39.42 -35.21
C ASP A 587 -21.69 -38.09 -34.91
N GLY A 588 -22.20 -37.02 -35.52
CA GLY A 588 -21.66 -35.66 -35.41
C GLY A 588 -20.16 -35.58 -35.73
N LYS A 589 -19.36 -35.25 -34.71
CA LYS A 589 -17.89 -35.09 -34.81
C LYS A 589 -17.12 -36.41 -34.86
N THR A 590 -17.78 -37.55 -34.74
CA THR A 590 -17.16 -38.87 -34.73
C THR A 590 -17.71 -39.75 -35.84
N ALA A 591 -16.91 -40.68 -36.33
CA ALA A 591 -17.38 -41.72 -37.22
C ALA A 591 -16.65 -43.03 -36.96
N VAL A 592 -17.37 -44.14 -37.03
CA VAL A 592 -16.83 -45.48 -36.85
C VAL A 592 -16.70 -46.13 -38.21
N TYR A 593 -15.46 -46.33 -38.66
CA TYR A 593 -15.15 -47.07 -39.87
C TYR A 593 -15.08 -48.57 -39.59
N THR A 594 -15.71 -49.36 -40.44
CA THR A 594 -15.69 -50.82 -40.40
C THR A 594 -15.15 -51.34 -41.75
N PRO A 595 -14.00 -52.05 -41.78
CA PRO A 595 -13.44 -52.66 -42.98
C PRO A 595 -14.43 -53.63 -43.64
N LEU A 596 -14.32 -53.79 -44.96
CA LEU A 596 -15.07 -54.81 -45.69
C LEU A 596 -14.56 -56.21 -45.26
N GLN A 597 -15.48 -57.12 -44.91
CA GLN A 597 -15.18 -58.51 -44.57
C GLN A 597 -14.70 -59.33 -45.76
#